data_AF-A0A2N2PAQ4-F1
#
_entry.id   AF-A0A2N2PAQ4-F1
#
_cell.length_a   1.000
_cell.length_b   1.000
_cell.length_c   1.000
_cell.angle_alpha   90.00
_cell.angle_beta   90.00
_cell.angle_gamma   90.00
#
_symmetry.space_group_name_H-M   'P 1'
#
loop_
_entity.id
_entity.type
_entity.pdbx_description
1 polymer ?
#
loop_
_entity_poly.entity_id
_entity_poly.type
_entity_poly.pdbx_seq_one_letter_code
_entity_poly.pdbx_strand_id
1 'polypeptide(L)'
;MLCLECNHPIMATGMHVAMEQREHFAIVRHAEMCQKCAVQMFDMLDKALRSSRFLHQSIDCVFCGHKMPITRLRFEIKDRPHRYMALCETCYREKRRELLMKFPNFITFIEKEWDTGHGKGGQRMPWPVGSTVMVKSAGKFHAKTGVVDRFRPLVVPWYGYDVKFPTGEHHFFHERDLDAAKPPEGLRKG
;
A
#
# COMPACT_ATOMS: atom_id res chain seq x y z
N MET A 1 12.23 13.58 -10.67
CA MET A 1 11.23 13.54 -9.59
C MET A 1 11.54 14.66 -8.59
N LEU A 2 10.54 15.31 -7.98
CA LEU A 2 10.74 16.36 -6.97
C LEU A 2 10.56 15.79 -5.55
N CYS A 3 11.32 16.31 -4.59
CA CYS A 3 11.19 15.98 -3.18
C CYS A 3 9.82 16.41 -2.67
N LEU A 4 9.08 15.46 -2.08
CA LEU A 4 7.77 15.67 -1.46
C LEU A 4 7.76 16.88 -0.53
N GLU A 5 8.82 17.06 0.25
CA GLU A 5 8.84 18.10 1.27
C GLU A 5 9.33 19.45 0.74
N CYS A 6 10.50 19.49 0.09
CA CYS A 6 11.13 20.76 -0.28
C CYS A 6 10.94 21.14 -1.76
N ASN A 7 10.25 20.32 -2.56
CA ASN A 7 10.05 20.48 -4.00
C ASN A 7 11.34 20.62 -4.84
N HIS A 8 12.52 20.33 -4.27
CA HIS A 8 13.78 20.32 -5.01
C HIS A 8 13.93 19.02 -5.81
N PRO A 9 14.61 19.03 -6.97
CA PRO A 9 14.90 17.82 -7.73
C PRO A 9 15.65 16.77 -6.89
N ILE A 10 15.18 15.52 -6.95
CA ILE A 10 15.82 14.39 -6.29
C ILE A 10 16.91 13.83 -7.20
N MET A 11 18.17 13.97 -6.77
CA MET A 11 19.31 13.29 -7.39
C MET A 11 19.51 11.87 -6.84
N ALA A 12 19.17 11.68 -5.56
CA ALA A 12 19.15 10.38 -4.88
C ALA A 12 18.04 10.39 -3.82
N THR A 13 17.23 9.34 -3.81
CA THR A 13 16.10 9.19 -2.89
C THR A 13 16.62 8.86 -1.50
N GLY A 14 16.17 9.61 -0.49
CA GLY A 14 16.51 9.39 0.91
C GLY A 14 15.42 8.72 1.71
N MET A 15 14.16 8.83 1.25
CA MET A 15 13.05 8.11 1.84
C MET A 15 11.94 7.90 0.81
N HIS A 16 11.34 6.71 0.84
CA HIS A 16 10.07 6.41 0.19
C HIS A 16 8.95 6.43 1.23
N VAL A 17 7.87 7.14 0.91
CA VAL A 17 6.62 7.14 1.67
C VAL A 17 5.66 6.21 0.95
N ALA A 18 5.07 5.27 1.67
CA ALA A 18 3.99 4.42 1.19
C ALA A 18 2.80 4.56 2.15
N MET A 19 1.64 4.91 1.61
CA MET A 19 0.42 5.04 2.42
C MET A 19 -0.27 3.69 2.57
N GLU A 20 -0.72 3.37 3.78
CA GLU A 20 -1.59 2.24 4.06
C GLU A 20 -2.97 2.79 4.37
N GLN A 21 -3.96 2.45 3.57
CA GLN A 21 -5.34 2.78 3.92
C GLN A 21 -5.85 1.61 4.79
N ARG A 22 -6.63 1.89 5.84
CA ARG A 22 -7.16 0.85 6.78
C ARG A 22 -7.81 -0.32 6.06
N GLU A 23 -8.33 -0.03 4.87
CA GLU A 23 -8.93 -1.00 3.99
C GLU A 23 -8.05 -1.28 2.79
N HIS A 24 -6.89 -0.65 2.50
CA HIS A 24 -6.02 -0.90 1.31
C HIS A 24 -4.50 -1.05 1.64
N PHE A 25 -3.86 -2.18 1.26
CA PHE A 25 -2.42 -2.34 1.10
C PHE A 25 -2.07 -1.74 -0.25
N ALA A 26 -2.35 -0.45 -0.40
CA ALA A 26 -2.05 0.29 -1.61
C ALA A 26 -0.57 0.68 -1.60
N ILE A 27 0.30 -0.26 -1.98
CA ILE A 27 1.66 0.03 -2.47
C ILE A 27 1.57 0.77 -3.82
N VAL A 28 0.85 1.90 -3.92
CA VAL A 28 0.52 2.49 -5.23
C VAL A 28 0.69 4.01 -5.29
N ARG A 29 0.82 4.72 -4.16
CA ARG A 29 1.20 6.15 -4.17
C ARG A 29 2.48 6.35 -3.39
N HIS A 30 3.59 6.20 -4.10
CA HIS A 30 4.91 6.47 -3.57
C HIS A 30 5.25 7.93 -3.79
N ALA A 31 5.51 8.62 -2.68
CA ALA A 31 6.16 9.92 -2.69
C ALA A 31 7.58 9.75 -2.14
N GLU A 32 8.49 10.58 -2.61
CA GLU A 32 9.90 10.46 -2.28
C GLU A 32 10.40 11.74 -1.61
N MET A 33 11.28 11.60 -0.63
CA MET A 33 12.01 12.72 -0.05
C MET A 33 13.50 12.62 -0.41
N CYS A 34 14.11 13.77 -0.67
CA CYS A 34 15.55 13.85 -0.86
C CYS A 34 16.30 13.51 0.43
N GLN A 35 17.59 13.16 0.29
CA GLN A 35 18.49 12.81 1.40
C GLN A 35 18.42 13.79 2.58
N LYS A 36 18.46 15.11 2.32
CA LYS A 36 18.44 16.13 3.37
C LYS A 36 17.16 16.09 4.21
N CYS A 37 16.00 16.07 3.56
CA CYS A 37 14.72 16.05 4.26
C CYS A 37 14.48 14.70 4.94
N ALA A 38 14.92 13.60 4.33
CA ALA A 38 14.85 12.26 4.91
C ALA A 38 15.67 12.15 6.21
N VAL A 39 16.91 12.69 6.24
CA VAL A 39 17.75 12.74 7.45
C VAL A 39 17.05 13.49 8.58
N GLN A 40 16.49 14.66 8.30
CA GLN A 40 15.81 15.47 9.30
C GLN A 40 14.58 14.75 9.88
N MET A 41 13.79 14.09 9.02
CA MET A 41 12.61 13.33 9.47
C MET A 41 13.03 12.11 10.27
N PHE A 42 14.05 11.38 9.80
CA PHE A 42 14.60 10.22 10.49
C PHE A 42 15.06 10.61 11.91
N ASP A 43 15.90 11.64 12.04
CA ASP A 43 16.45 12.05 13.33
C ASP A 43 15.35 12.49 14.31
N MET A 44 14.28 13.11 13.81
CA MET A 44 13.12 13.48 14.62
C MET A 44 12.34 12.26 15.11
N LEU A 45 12.02 11.32 14.20
CA LEU A 45 11.26 10.12 14.54
C LEU A 45 12.07 9.18 15.43
N ASP A 46 13.34 8.97 15.12
CA ASP A 46 14.24 8.11 15.90
C ASP A 46 14.42 8.62 17.33
N LYS A 47 14.54 9.95 17.52
CA LYS A 47 14.55 10.56 18.86
C LYS A 47 13.26 10.26 19.64
N ALA A 48 12.11 10.28 18.98
CA ALA A 48 10.83 9.96 19.60
C ALA A 48 10.65 8.46 19.90
N LEU A 49 11.50 7.60 19.34
CA LEU A 49 11.39 6.15 19.37
C LEU A 49 12.40 5.44 20.27
N ARG A 50 13.26 6.18 20.98
CA ARG A 50 14.36 5.62 21.81
C ARG A 50 13.94 4.56 22.83
N SER A 51 12.67 4.56 23.25
CA SER A 51 12.12 3.59 24.21
C SER A 51 11.16 2.56 23.58
N SER A 52 10.97 2.58 22.26
CA SER A 52 10.05 1.66 21.61
C SER A 52 10.66 0.27 21.44
N ARG A 53 9.99 -0.74 21.98
CA ARG A 53 10.32 -2.16 21.76
C ARG A 53 10.03 -2.64 20.33
N PHE A 54 9.29 -1.86 19.54
CA PHE A 54 8.87 -2.22 18.17
C PHE A 54 9.81 -1.67 17.09
N LEU A 55 10.92 -1.06 17.48
CA LEU A 55 11.84 -0.36 16.58
C LEU A 55 12.50 -1.26 15.52
N HIS A 56 12.60 -2.56 15.80
CA HIS A 56 13.25 -3.54 14.92
C HIS A 56 12.31 -4.25 13.96
N GLN A 57 11.00 -3.97 14.04
CA GLN A 57 10.03 -4.55 13.13
C GLN A 57 9.56 -3.54 12.09
N SER A 58 9.18 -4.03 10.92
CA SER A 58 8.74 -3.22 9.78
C SER A 58 7.25 -3.35 9.50
N ILE A 59 6.51 -4.16 10.27
CA ILE A 59 5.13 -4.57 9.98
C ILE A 59 4.12 -3.72 10.77
N ASP A 60 4.26 -3.67 12.09
CA ASP A 60 3.33 -2.92 12.94
C ASP A 60 3.81 -1.50 13.21
N CYS A 61 2.94 -0.69 13.81
CA CYS A 61 3.28 0.66 14.25
C CYS A 61 4.53 0.64 15.13
N VAL A 62 5.54 1.41 14.73
CA VAL A 62 6.84 1.47 15.38
C VAL A 62 6.75 2.10 16.78
N PHE A 63 5.67 2.82 17.10
CA PHE A 63 5.46 3.42 18.42
C PHE A 63 4.71 2.50 19.39
N CYS A 64 3.61 1.89 18.96
CA CYS A 64 2.70 1.16 19.86
C CYS A 64 2.49 -0.32 19.50
N GLY A 65 3.03 -0.80 18.37
CA GLY A 65 2.87 -2.18 17.91
C GLY A 65 1.49 -2.48 17.33
N HIS A 66 0.67 -1.46 17.04
CA HIS A 66 -0.63 -1.68 16.42
C HIS A 66 -0.50 -2.18 14.97
N LYS A 67 -1.23 -3.24 14.64
CA LYS A 67 -1.08 -4.02 13.39
C LYS A 67 -1.65 -3.36 12.13
N MET A 68 -2.28 -2.19 12.26
CA MET A 68 -2.86 -1.43 11.14
C MET A 68 -2.19 -0.06 11.05
N PRO A 69 -0.98 0.01 10.46
CA PRO A 69 -0.39 1.30 10.14
C PRO A 69 -1.19 2.00 9.03
N ILE A 70 -1.04 3.32 8.98
CA ILE A 70 -1.63 4.17 7.94
C ILE A 70 -0.56 4.73 6.98
N THR A 71 0.70 4.63 7.37
CA THR A 71 1.83 5.02 6.53
C THR A 71 3.06 4.19 6.89
N ARG A 72 3.84 3.83 5.89
CA ARG A 72 5.13 3.18 5.98
C ARG A 72 6.19 4.08 5.34
N LEU A 73 7.28 4.24 6.06
CA LEU A 73 8.42 5.06 5.68
C LEU A 73 9.62 4.13 5.52
N ARG A 74 10.21 4.12 4.32
CA ARG A 74 11.45 3.40 4.02
C ARG A 74 12.55 4.42 3.82
N PHE A 75 13.45 4.53 4.79
CA PHE A 75 14.61 5.40 4.75
C PHE A 75 15.78 4.70 4.06
N GLU A 76 16.31 5.35 3.03
CA GLU A 76 17.48 4.94 2.24
C GLU A 76 18.54 6.06 2.29
N ILE A 77 18.90 6.44 3.50
CA ILE A 77 19.83 7.54 3.72
C ILE A 77 21.24 7.08 3.40
N LYS A 78 21.97 7.87 2.60
CA LYS A 78 23.37 7.59 2.25
C LYS A 78 24.19 7.44 3.53
N ASP A 79 25.05 6.43 3.56
CA ASP A 79 25.96 6.14 4.68
C ASP A 79 25.25 5.77 6.00
N ARG A 80 23.96 5.43 5.97
CA ARG A 80 23.20 4.88 7.11
C ARG A 80 22.52 3.56 6.75
N PRO A 81 22.34 2.63 7.71
CA PRO A 81 21.54 1.44 7.47
C PRO A 81 20.11 1.79 7.06
N HIS A 82 19.57 1.05 6.09
CA HIS A 82 18.17 1.22 5.69
C HIS A 82 17.24 0.99 6.88
N ARG A 83 16.22 1.85 7.01
CA ARG A 83 15.26 1.75 8.12
C ARG A 83 13.83 1.76 7.60
N TYR A 84 13.01 0.94 8.22
CA TYR A 84 11.58 0.89 7.97
C TYR A 84 10.85 1.35 9.23
N MET A 85 9.90 2.26 9.07
CA MET A 85 9.05 2.73 10.16
C MET A 85 7.60 2.70 9.67
N ALA A 86 6.69 2.20 10.49
CA ALA A 86 5.25 2.26 10.19
C ALA A 86 4.54 3.06 11.28
N LEU A 87 3.56 3.89 10.92
CA LEU A 87 2.81 4.72 11.87
C LEU A 87 1.34 4.36 11.77
N CYS A 88 0.69 3.99 12.89
CA CYS A 88 -0.77 3.91 12.94
C CYS A 88 -1.40 5.29 13.10
N GLU A 89 -2.71 5.36 12.85
CA GLU A 89 -3.50 6.59 12.93
C GLU A 89 -3.34 7.31 14.28
N THR A 90 -3.38 6.56 15.39
CA THR A 90 -3.26 7.12 16.74
C THR A 90 -1.91 7.80 16.94
N CYS A 91 -0.81 7.07 16.69
CA CYS A 91 0.54 7.61 16.89
C CYS A 91 0.87 8.71 15.86
N TYR A 92 0.32 8.62 14.65
CA TYR A 92 0.36 9.71 13.69
C TYR A 92 -0.30 10.98 14.26
N ARG A 93 -1.54 10.88 14.79
CA ARG A 93 -2.26 12.02 15.38
C ARG A 93 -1.52 12.66 16.54
N GLU A 94 -0.90 11.86 17.41
CA GLU A 94 -0.07 12.36 18.52
C GLU A 94 1.14 13.16 18.03
N LYS A 95 1.78 12.71 16.94
CA LYS A 95 2.96 13.37 16.35
C LYS A 95 2.60 14.43 15.32
N ARG A 96 1.34 14.50 14.89
CA ARG A 96 0.85 15.36 13.80
C ARG A 96 1.29 16.80 13.96
N ARG A 97 1.14 17.39 15.15
CA ARG A 97 1.49 18.80 15.38
C ARG A 97 2.98 19.04 15.15
N GLU A 98 3.85 18.17 15.66
CA GLU A 98 5.30 18.29 15.48
C GLU A 98 5.70 18.07 14.02
N LEU A 99 5.13 17.04 13.39
CA LEU A 99 5.35 16.74 11.98
C LEU A 99 4.89 17.89 11.08
N LEU A 100 3.73 18.50 11.34
CA LEU A 100 3.19 19.61 10.53
C LEU A 100 4.08 20.84 10.59
N MET A 101 4.68 21.14 11.74
CA MET A 101 5.57 22.30 11.88
C MET A 101 6.90 22.13 11.11
N LYS A 102 7.38 20.90 10.94
CA LYS A 102 8.68 20.63 10.31
C LYS A 102 8.60 20.06 8.89
N PHE A 103 7.52 19.34 8.60
CA PHE A 103 7.27 18.62 7.35
C PHE A 103 5.81 18.86 6.87
N PRO A 104 5.42 20.13 6.61
CA PRO A 104 4.06 20.49 6.25
C PRO A 104 3.57 19.84 4.95
N ASN A 105 4.44 19.66 3.96
CA ASN A 105 4.04 19.05 2.69
C ASN A 105 3.83 17.54 2.82
N PHE A 106 4.66 16.88 3.63
CA PHE A 106 4.44 15.49 4.02
C PHE A 106 3.09 15.29 4.74
N ILE A 107 2.77 16.14 5.72
CA ILE A 107 1.46 16.06 6.41
C ILE A 107 0.32 16.32 5.45
N THR A 108 0.43 17.37 4.63
CA THR A 108 -0.59 17.69 3.61
C THR A 108 -0.79 16.51 2.66
N PHE A 109 0.28 15.81 2.28
CA PHE A 109 0.21 14.60 1.47
C PHE A 109 -0.52 13.48 2.21
N ILE A 110 -0.11 13.13 3.44
CA ILE A 110 -0.77 12.09 4.23
C ILE A 110 -2.27 12.38 4.37
N GLU A 111 -2.65 13.61 4.69
CA GLU A 111 -4.04 13.98 4.94
C GLU A 111 -4.87 14.01 3.67
N LYS A 112 -4.33 14.55 2.57
CA LYS A 112 -5.00 14.45 1.27
C LYS A 112 -5.18 13.00 0.86
N GLU A 113 -4.19 12.14 1.06
CA GLU A 113 -4.28 10.72 0.74
C GLU A 113 -5.26 9.97 1.66
N TRP A 114 -5.39 10.41 2.91
CA TRP A 114 -6.37 9.88 3.84
C TRP A 114 -7.80 10.34 3.50
N ASP A 115 -7.99 11.63 3.25
CA ASP A 115 -9.29 12.26 2.96
C ASP A 115 -9.82 11.92 1.56
N THR A 116 -8.94 11.76 0.57
CA THR A 116 -9.34 11.27 -0.77
C THR A 116 -9.84 9.83 -0.73
N GLY A 117 -9.51 9.07 0.32
CA GLY A 117 -10.12 7.77 0.61
C GLY A 117 -11.59 7.87 1.04
N HIS A 118 -12.09 9.05 1.44
CA HIS A 118 -13.51 9.27 1.77
C HIS A 118 -14.26 10.05 0.68
N GLY A 119 -13.56 10.79 -0.18
CA GLY A 119 -14.17 11.82 -1.01
C GLY A 119 -14.43 11.51 -2.49
N LYS A 120 -13.60 10.71 -3.20
CA LYS A 120 -13.63 10.69 -4.69
C LYS A 120 -13.17 9.38 -5.37
N GLY A 121 -13.50 8.23 -4.81
CA GLY A 121 -13.51 6.98 -5.58
C GLY A 121 -14.92 6.46 -5.59
N GLY A 122 -15.58 6.37 -6.75
CA GLY A 122 -16.69 5.42 -6.85
C GLY A 122 -16.13 4.09 -6.35
N GLN A 123 -16.73 3.50 -5.31
CA GLN A 123 -16.27 2.23 -4.76
C GLN A 123 -16.07 1.28 -5.93
N ARG A 124 -14.81 0.94 -6.24
CA ARG A 124 -14.53 -0.04 -7.29
C ARG A 124 -15.11 -1.33 -6.76
N MET A 125 -16.19 -1.79 -7.38
CA MET A 125 -16.84 -3.03 -6.98
C MET A 125 -15.98 -4.22 -7.43
N PRO A 126 -15.98 -5.33 -6.68
CA PRO A 126 -15.31 -6.53 -7.14
C PRO A 126 -15.90 -6.97 -8.48
N TRP A 127 -15.12 -7.67 -9.31
CA TRP A 127 -15.69 -8.51 -10.34
C TRP A 127 -16.75 -9.45 -9.74
N PRO A 128 -17.94 -9.54 -10.36
CA PRO A 128 -19.00 -10.39 -9.86
C PRO A 128 -18.58 -11.86 -9.87
N VAL A 129 -19.13 -12.64 -8.94
CA VAL A 129 -19.06 -14.11 -9.00
C VAL A 129 -19.61 -14.57 -10.35
N GLY A 130 -18.90 -15.50 -11.00
CA GLY A 130 -19.17 -15.93 -12.38
C GLY A 130 -18.33 -15.21 -13.44
N SER A 131 -17.57 -14.17 -13.08
CA SER A 131 -16.68 -13.49 -14.04
C SER A 131 -15.59 -14.43 -14.54
N THR A 132 -15.34 -14.39 -15.85
CA THR A 132 -14.24 -15.13 -16.48
C THR A 132 -12.95 -14.32 -16.38
N VAL A 133 -11.88 -14.93 -15.90
CA VAL A 133 -10.57 -14.28 -15.69
C VAL A 133 -9.44 -15.14 -16.25
N MET A 134 -8.39 -14.50 -16.73
CA MET A 134 -7.15 -15.14 -17.18
C MET A 134 -6.01 -14.80 -16.23
N VAL A 135 -5.20 -15.79 -15.87
CA VAL A 135 -4.06 -15.62 -14.97
C VAL A 135 -2.86 -15.05 -15.73
N LYS A 136 -2.39 -13.87 -15.32
CA LYS A 136 -1.23 -13.17 -15.92
C LYS A 136 0.06 -13.92 -15.74
N SER A 137 0.42 -14.27 -14.50
CA SER A 137 1.69 -14.92 -14.18
C SER A 137 1.68 -15.52 -12.77
N ALA A 138 1.15 -16.74 -12.62
CA ALA A 138 1.15 -17.44 -11.34
C ALA A 138 1.40 -18.94 -11.51
N GLY A 139 2.69 -19.31 -11.49
CA GLY A 139 3.15 -20.70 -11.51
C GLY A 139 2.48 -21.56 -12.58
N LYS A 140 1.97 -22.73 -12.17
CA LYS A 140 1.29 -23.69 -13.06
C LYS A 140 -0.05 -23.20 -13.65
N PHE A 141 -0.53 -22.04 -13.22
CA PHE A 141 -1.79 -21.45 -13.68
C PHE A 141 -1.58 -20.33 -14.71
N HIS A 142 -0.33 -19.97 -15.04
CA HIS A 142 -0.03 -18.95 -16.04
C HIS A 142 -0.79 -19.17 -17.35
N ALA A 143 -1.42 -18.11 -17.86
CA ALA A 143 -2.24 -18.08 -19.07
C ALA A 143 -3.48 -19.00 -19.05
N LYS A 144 -3.83 -19.61 -17.91
CA LYS A 144 -5.08 -20.37 -17.78
C LYS A 144 -6.26 -19.43 -17.53
N THR A 145 -7.40 -19.81 -18.07
CA THR A 145 -8.69 -19.13 -17.85
C THR A 145 -9.51 -19.91 -16.83
N GLY A 146 -10.11 -19.18 -15.88
CA GLY A 146 -11.02 -19.73 -14.88
C GLY A 146 -12.19 -18.79 -14.61
N VAL A 147 -13.03 -19.18 -13.66
CA VAL A 147 -14.21 -18.42 -13.26
C VAL A 147 -14.08 -18.03 -11.79
N VAL A 148 -14.41 -16.78 -11.46
CA VAL A 148 -14.50 -16.30 -10.09
C VAL A 148 -15.64 -17.06 -9.38
N ASP A 149 -15.27 -17.92 -8.43
CA ASP A 149 -16.23 -18.64 -7.58
C ASP A 149 -16.63 -17.80 -6.38
N ARG A 150 -15.65 -17.11 -5.78
CA ARG A 150 -15.84 -16.15 -4.69
C ARG A 150 -14.84 -15.02 -4.80
N PHE A 151 -15.22 -13.86 -4.31
CA PHE A 151 -14.26 -12.81 -4.00
C PHE A 151 -14.14 -12.68 -2.49
N ARG A 152 -12.94 -12.29 -2.06
CA ARG A 152 -12.65 -11.88 -0.70
C ARG A 152 -12.35 -10.40 -0.75
N PRO A 153 -12.92 -9.58 0.14
CA PRO A 153 -12.41 -8.25 0.35
C PRO A 153 -10.96 -8.42 0.80
N LEU A 154 -10.06 -8.21 -0.14
CA LEU A 154 -8.75 -7.73 0.20
C LEU A 154 -8.92 -6.23 0.35
N VAL A 155 -7.83 -5.56 0.17
CA VAL A 155 -7.65 -4.26 0.70
C VAL A 155 -8.05 -3.26 -0.44
N VAL A 156 -9.26 -2.67 -0.40
CA VAL A 156 -10.01 -1.90 -1.43
C VAL A 156 -9.20 -0.82 -2.23
N PRO A 157 -8.73 -1.05 -3.44
CA PRO A 157 -9.75 -1.38 -4.41
C PRO A 157 -9.43 -2.74 -4.97
N TRP A 158 -8.66 -3.51 -4.21
CA TRP A 158 -8.11 -4.78 -4.62
C TRP A 158 -8.92 -5.87 -3.96
N TYR A 159 -9.30 -6.84 -4.78
CA TYR A 159 -9.98 -8.03 -4.34
C TYR A 159 -9.09 -9.24 -4.49
N GLY A 160 -9.34 -10.23 -3.66
CA GLY A 160 -8.80 -11.56 -3.82
C GLY A 160 -9.88 -12.42 -4.45
N TYR A 161 -9.52 -13.30 -5.36
CA TYR A 161 -10.49 -14.12 -6.06
C TYR A 161 -10.13 -15.59 -5.89
N ASP A 162 -11.07 -16.37 -5.37
CA ASP A 162 -11.05 -17.82 -5.49
C ASP A 162 -11.51 -18.16 -6.91
N VAL A 163 -10.58 -18.63 -7.75
CA VAL A 163 -10.83 -18.94 -9.16
C VAL A 163 -10.91 -20.46 -9.32
N LYS A 164 -12.02 -20.91 -9.92
CA LYS A 164 -12.25 -22.31 -10.31
C LYS A 164 -11.89 -22.51 -11.78
N PHE A 165 -11.06 -23.50 -12.06
CA PHE A 165 -10.65 -23.87 -13.42
C PHE A 165 -11.52 -25.00 -13.98
N PRO A 166 -11.61 -25.16 -15.32
CA PRO A 166 -12.37 -26.24 -15.96
C PRO A 166 -11.94 -27.65 -15.52
N THR A 167 -10.68 -27.81 -15.10
CA THR A 167 -10.11 -29.06 -14.59
C THR A 167 -10.59 -29.42 -13.19
N GLY A 168 -11.39 -28.57 -12.54
CA GLY A 168 -11.84 -28.75 -11.16
C GLY A 168 -10.85 -28.27 -10.10
N GLU A 169 -9.68 -27.74 -10.50
CA GLU A 169 -8.74 -27.10 -9.57
C GLU A 169 -9.29 -25.74 -9.09
N HIS A 170 -9.02 -25.41 -7.82
CA HIS A 170 -9.34 -24.12 -7.21
C HIS A 170 -8.06 -23.45 -6.71
N HIS A 171 -7.92 -22.15 -6.93
CA HIS A 171 -6.80 -21.39 -6.39
C HIS A 171 -7.16 -19.93 -6.10
N PHE A 172 -6.56 -19.39 -5.05
CA PHE A 172 -6.72 -18.00 -4.67
C PHE A 172 -5.70 -17.12 -5.39
N PHE A 173 -6.15 -16.05 -6.04
CA PHE A 173 -5.29 -15.08 -6.71
C PHE A 173 -5.55 -13.66 -6.19
N HIS A 174 -4.52 -12.81 -6.21
CA HIS A 174 -4.75 -11.38 -6.09
C HIS A 174 -5.29 -10.86 -7.42
N GLU A 175 -6.15 -9.83 -7.39
CA GLU A 175 -6.68 -9.19 -8.60
C GLU A 175 -5.58 -8.74 -9.58
N ARG A 176 -4.41 -8.32 -9.08
CA ARG A 176 -3.26 -7.94 -9.91
C ARG A 176 -2.71 -9.09 -10.75
N ASP A 177 -2.94 -10.34 -10.34
CA ASP A 177 -2.47 -11.55 -11.00
C ASP A 177 -3.44 -12.00 -12.10
N LEU A 178 -4.56 -11.27 -12.29
CA LEU A 178 -5.66 -11.62 -13.18
C LEU A 178 -5.92 -10.51 -14.20
N ASP A 179 -6.43 -10.90 -15.37
CA ASP A 179 -7.10 -10.03 -16.34
C ASP A 179 -8.54 -10.48 -16.54
N ALA A 180 -9.43 -9.52 -16.77
CA ALA A 180 -10.78 -9.82 -17.23
C ALA A 180 -10.69 -10.50 -18.61
N ALA A 181 -11.22 -11.71 -18.71
CA ALA A 181 -11.29 -12.44 -19.96
C ALA A 181 -12.71 -12.36 -20.51
N LYS A 182 -12.84 -12.37 -21.83
CA LYS A 182 -14.15 -12.60 -22.43
C LYS A 182 -14.64 -13.98 -21.99
N PRO A 183 -15.93 -14.13 -21.62
CA PRO A 183 -16.48 -15.46 -21.40
C PRO A 183 -16.23 -16.30 -22.66
N PRO A 184 -15.86 -17.60 -22.52
CA PRO A 184 -15.67 -18.46 -23.66
C PRO A 184 -16.91 -18.40 -24.56
N GLU A 185 -16.72 -18.27 -25.87
CA GLU A 185 -17.80 -18.30 -26.86
C GLU A 185 -18.55 -19.62 -26.73
N GLY A 186 -19.61 -19.64 -25.92
CA GLY A 186 -20.33 -20.86 -25.56
C GLY A 186 -21.15 -20.80 -24.26
N LEU A 187 -20.85 -19.87 -23.34
CA LEU A 187 -21.58 -19.69 -22.08
C LEU A 187 -22.64 -18.56 -22.11
N ARG A 188 -23.13 -18.17 -23.29
CA ARG A 188 -24.34 -17.34 -23.42
C ARG A 188 -25.57 -18.23 -23.57
N LYS A 189 -26.00 -18.92 -22.51
CA LYS A 189 -27.37 -19.46 -22.39
C LYS A 189 -27.79 -19.55 -20.93
N GLY A 190 -28.93 -18.92 -20.59
CA GLY A 190 -29.61 -19.02 -19.30
C GLY A 190 -30.15 -17.68 -18.87
#